data_AF-A0A9P3B0Q9-F1
#
_entry.id   AF-A0A9P3B0Q9-F1
#
_cell.length_a   1.000
_cell.length_b   1.000
_cell.length_c   1.000
_cell.angle_alpha   90.00
_cell.angle_beta   90.00
_cell.angle_gamma   90.00
#
_symmetry.space_group_name_H-M   'P 1'
#
loop_
_entity.id
_entity.type
_entity.pdbx_description
1 polymer ?
#
loop_
_entity_poly.entity_id
_entity_poly.type
_entity_poly.pdbx_seq_one_letter_code
_entity_poly.pdbx_strand_id
1 'polypeptide(L)'
;MTNKQKLELTWIGKEKRPRLEPRILLEDPQRSYHARRRVLEREIFDNRLIFGDNLLALKALEAEFSGRVKCGNGEFVWRHRGEE
;
A
#
# COMPACT_ATOMS: atom_id res chain seq x y z
N MET A 1 4.48 9.53 43.33
CA MET A 1 4.28 9.59 41.86
C MET A 1 5.36 8.72 41.24
N THR A 2 4.98 7.59 40.64
CA THR A 2 5.95 6.65 40.06
C THR A 2 6.54 7.26 38.79
N ASN A 3 7.85 7.51 38.80
CA ASN A 3 8.58 8.05 37.67
C ASN A 3 8.66 6.95 36.60
N LYS A 4 7.72 6.94 35.66
CA LYS A 4 7.69 5.98 34.54
C LYS A 4 8.84 6.33 33.59
N GLN A 5 9.91 5.54 33.65
CA GLN A 5 11.01 5.63 32.71
C GLN A 5 10.49 5.35 31.29
N LYS A 6 10.45 6.38 30.44
CA LYS A 6 10.00 6.28 29.05
C LYS A 6 11.21 5.99 28.16
N LEU A 7 11.33 4.74 27.70
CA LEU A 7 12.31 4.38 26.69
C LEU A 7 11.78 4.85 25.32
N GLU A 8 12.32 5.96 24.84
CA GLU A 8 11.93 6.59 23.58
C GLU A 8 13.17 6.91 22.75
N LEU A 9 13.21 6.42 21.51
CA LEU A 9 14.26 6.75 20.55
C LEU A 9 14.05 8.19 20.06
N THR A 10 15.07 9.05 20.14
CA THR A 10 15.02 10.44 19.63
C THR A 10 16.10 10.63 18.56
N TRP A 11 15.76 11.35 17.49
CA TRP A 11 16.67 11.68 16.40
C TRP A 11 16.27 13.01 15.76
N ILE A 12 17.20 13.65 15.04
CA ILE A 12 16.95 14.93 14.37
C ILE A 12 15.81 14.76 13.36
N GLY A 13 14.78 15.59 13.48
CA GLY A 13 13.63 15.56 12.57
C GLY A 13 12.54 14.54 12.91
N LYS A 14 12.65 13.79 14.02
CA LYS A 14 11.61 12.85 14.46
C LYS A 14 10.20 13.45 14.55
N GLU A 15 10.10 14.69 15.02
CA GLU A 15 8.81 15.40 15.17
C GLU A 15 8.35 16.09 13.88
N LYS A 16 9.15 16.06 12.81
CA LYS A 16 8.75 16.62 11.51
C LYS A 16 7.80 15.65 10.82
N ARG A 17 6.51 15.81 11.07
CA ARG A 17 5.45 15.10 10.35
C ARG A 17 5.00 15.94 9.16
N PRO A 18 5.33 15.57 7.91
CA PRO A 18 4.83 16.29 6.75
C PRO A 18 3.30 16.18 6.70
N ARG A 19 2.61 17.29 6.44
CA ARG A 19 1.19 17.27 6.11
C ARG A 19 1.07 16.84 4.66
N LEU A 20 0.37 15.73 4.45
CA LEU A 20 0.10 15.19 3.12
C LEU A 20 -1.35 15.49 2.78
N GLU A 21 -1.57 16.15 1.66
CA GLU A 21 -2.90 16.30 1.11
C GLU A 21 -3.34 14.98 0.45
N PRO A 22 -4.58 14.53 0.66
CA PRO A 22 -5.11 13.35 -0.02
C PRO A 22 -5.09 13.58 -1.54
N ARG A 23 -4.43 12.68 -2.27
CA ARG A 23 -4.48 12.66 -3.74
C ARG A 23 -5.55 11.69 -4.20
N ILE A 24 -6.12 11.96 -5.38
CA ILE A 24 -7.08 11.07 -6.03
C ILE A 24 -6.31 10.03 -6.84
N LEU A 25 -6.69 8.75 -6.73
CA LEU A 25 -6.18 7.70 -7.60
C LEU A 25 -6.96 7.73 -8.91
N LEU A 26 -6.24 7.86 -10.02
CA LEU A 26 -6.81 7.78 -11.37
C LEU A 26 -6.45 6.43 -11.98
N GLU A 27 -7.46 5.68 -12.41
CA GLU A 27 -7.25 4.43 -13.14
C GLU A 27 -6.76 4.72 -14.56
N ASP A 28 -5.81 3.91 -15.03
CA ASP A 28 -5.41 3.86 -16.44
C ASP A 28 -5.96 2.57 -17.06
N PRO A 29 -7.09 2.64 -17.81
CA PRO A 29 -7.73 1.47 -18.39
C PRO A 29 -6.83 0.71 -19.38
N GLN A 30 -5.82 1.36 -19.94
CA GLN A 30 -4.90 0.71 -20.89
C GLN A 30 -3.95 -0.27 -20.19
N ARG A 31 -3.77 -0.13 -18.87
CA ARG A 31 -2.90 -0.97 -18.03
C ARG A 31 -3.67 -1.95 -17.15
N SER A 32 -5.00 -1.99 -17.28
CA SER A 32 -5.84 -2.92 -16.54
C SER A 32 -5.79 -4.31 -17.19
N TYR A 33 -5.05 -5.24 -16.58
CA TYR A 33 -4.94 -6.62 -17.03
C TYR A 33 -5.77 -7.56 -16.14
N HIS A 34 -6.60 -8.37 -16.77
CA HIS A 34 -7.29 -9.47 -16.11
C HIS A 34 -7.31 -10.72 -17.00
N ALA A 35 -7.41 -11.89 -16.39
CA ALA A 35 -7.57 -13.14 -17.13
C ALA A 35 -8.85 -13.08 -17.99
N ARG A 36 -8.76 -13.53 -19.24
CA ARG A 36 -9.88 -13.47 -20.22
C ARG A 36 -11.13 -14.24 -19.78
N ARG A 37 -10.97 -15.21 -18.87
CA ARG A 37 -12.06 -16.04 -18.37
C ARG A 37 -11.90 -16.20 -16.87
N ARG A 38 -13.00 -16.07 -16.12
CA ARG A 38 -13.05 -16.54 -14.74
C ARG A 38 -13.03 -18.06 -14.76
N VAL A 39 -11.89 -18.67 -14.47
CA VAL A 39 -11.73 -20.14 -14.47
C VAL A 39 -12.06 -20.71 -13.10
N LEU A 40 -11.82 -19.94 -12.03
CA LEU A 40 -12.06 -20.36 -10.66
C LEU A 40 -12.87 -19.30 -9.93
N GLU A 41 -13.81 -19.73 -9.09
CA GLU A 41 -14.65 -18.83 -8.28
C GLU A 41 -13.83 -17.97 -7.30
N ARG A 42 -12.63 -18.44 -6.94
CA ARG A 42 -11.68 -17.76 -6.03
C ARG A 42 -10.75 -16.74 -6.69
N GLU A 43 -10.91 -16.46 -7.99
CA GLU A 43 -10.03 -15.51 -8.67
C GLU A 43 -10.29 -14.06 -8.22
N ILE A 44 -9.18 -13.36 -7.97
CA ILE A 44 -9.15 -11.99 -7.46
C ILE A 44 -8.96 -11.04 -8.64
N PHE A 45 -9.93 -10.16 -8.88
CA PHE A 45 -9.94 -9.21 -10.01
C PHE A 45 -9.81 -7.76 -9.58
N ASP A 46 -9.79 -7.49 -8.29
CA ASP A 46 -9.71 -6.17 -7.66
C ASP A 46 -8.29 -5.80 -7.22
N ASN A 47 -7.28 -6.53 -7.70
CA ASN A 47 -5.88 -6.17 -7.49
C ASN A 47 -5.58 -4.82 -8.13
N ARG A 48 -5.04 -3.88 -7.35
CA ARG A 48 -4.64 -2.55 -7.82
C ARG A 48 -3.11 -2.44 -7.82
N LEU A 49 -2.53 -2.05 -8.97
CA LEU A 49 -1.13 -1.64 -9.05
C LEU A 49 -1.09 -0.11 -9.09
N ILE A 50 -0.38 0.51 -8.15
CA ILE A 50 -0.31 1.96 -8.02
C ILE A 50 1.10 2.41 -8.38
N PHE A 51 1.20 3.32 -9.35
CA PHE A 51 2.46 3.95 -9.75
C PHE A 51 2.57 5.34 -9.12
N GLY A 52 3.63 5.59 -8.34
CA GLY A 52 3.87 6.89 -7.75
C GLY A 52 4.62 6.81 -6.41
N ASP A 53 4.60 7.92 -5.67
CA ASP A 53 5.16 7.99 -4.32
C ASP A 53 4.32 7.16 -3.33
N ASN A 54 5.00 6.29 -2.58
CA ASN A 54 4.34 5.34 -1.68
C ASN A 54 3.62 6.04 -0.53
N LEU A 55 4.17 7.14 -0.01
CA LEU A 55 3.60 7.84 1.14
C LEU A 55 2.29 8.54 0.75
N LEU A 56 2.25 9.15 -0.44
CA LEU A 56 1.04 9.73 -1.00
C LEU A 56 0.00 8.68 -1.41
N ALA A 57 0.44 7.55 -1.98
CA ALA A 57 -0.45 6.44 -2.31
C ALA A 57 -1.14 5.87 -1.07
N LEU A 58 -0.38 5.63 0.01
CA LEU A 58 -0.94 5.16 1.28
C LEU A 58 -1.90 6.18 1.89
N LYS A 59 -1.59 7.48 1.80
CA LYS A 59 -2.49 8.54 2.28
C LYS A 59 -3.82 8.56 1.51
N ALA A 60 -3.79 8.32 0.20
CA ALA A 60 -5.00 8.24 -0.62
C ALA A 60 -5.87 7.01 -0.27
N LEU A 61 -5.25 5.88 0.07
CA LEU A 61 -5.93 4.63 0.41
C LEU A 61 -6.48 4.59 1.85
N GLU A 62 -5.99 5.45 2.74
CA GLU A 62 -6.28 5.44 4.17
C GLU A 62 -7.78 5.41 4.48
N ALA A 63 -8.58 6.23 3.78
CA ALA A 63 -10.02 6.33 4.02
C ALA A 63 -10.80 5.03 3.70
N GLU A 64 -10.34 4.25 2.71
CA GLU A 64 -11.06 3.05 2.22
C GLU A 64 -10.56 1.76 2.91
N PHE A 65 -9.28 1.71 3.28
CA PHE A 65 -8.59 0.47 3.69
C PHE A 65 -8.06 0.45 5.13
N SER A 66 -8.27 1.50 5.93
CA SER A 66 -7.86 1.50 7.34
C SER A 66 -8.48 0.31 8.10
N GLY A 67 -7.64 -0.48 8.77
CA GLY A 67 -8.06 -1.68 9.51
C GLY A 67 -8.48 -2.88 8.65
N ARG A 68 -8.39 -2.80 7.31
CA ARG A 68 -8.84 -3.85 6.37
C ARG A 68 -7.69 -4.61 5.70
N VAL A 69 -6.47 -4.10 5.78
CA VAL A 69 -5.28 -4.74 5.19
C VAL A 69 -4.93 -6.01 5.95
N LYS A 70 -4.94 -7.16 5.26
CA LYS A 70 -4.45 -8.45 5.78
C LYS A 70 -3.13 -8.78 5.10
N CYS A 71 -2.12 -9.15 5.86
CA CYS A 71 -0.94 -9.86 5.36
C CYS A 71 -1.10 -11.35 5.70
N GLY A 72 -1.10 -12.22 4.69
CA GLY A 72 -1.14 -13.67 4.87
C GLY A 72 0.21 -14.30 4.51
N ASN A 73 0.52 -15.45 5.11
CA ASN A 73 1.68 -16.32 4.78
C ASN A 73 1.51 -16.95 3.39
N GLY A 74 1.57 -16.14 2.34
CA GLY A 74 1.69 -16.57 0.95
C GLY A 74 3.00 -16.02 0.40
N GLU A 75 3.83 -16.88 -0.20
CA GLU A 75 5.07 -16.49 -0.86
C GLU A 75 4.82 -15.39 -1.89
N PHE A 76 5.36 -14.19 -1.61
CA PHE A 76 5.42 -13.10 -2.58
C PHE A 76 6.49 -13.43 -3.62
N VAL A 77 6.09 -14.05 -4.73
CA VAL A 77 6.97 -14.24 -5.89
C VAL A 77 6.98 -12.93 -6.70
N TRP A 78 7.99 -12.09 -6.46
CA TRP A 78 8.34 -11.03 -7.40
C TRP A 78 9.00 -11.66 -8.62
N ARG A 79 8.30 -11.70 -9.76
CA ARG A 79 8.96 -11.94 -11.04
C ARG A 79 9.47 -10.60 -11.57
N HIS A 80 10.79 -10.42 -11.54
CA HIS A 80 11.48 -9.39 -12.30
C HIS A 80 11.19 -9.64 -13.78
N ARG A 81 10.46 -8.76 -14.46
CA ARG A 81 10.36 -8.82 -15.92
C ARG A 81 11.66 -8.22 -16.45
N GLY A 82 12.61 -9.09 -16.78
CA GLY A 82 13.71 -8.74 -17.67
C GLY A 82 13.14 -8.35 -19.03
N GLU A 83 13.74 -7.31 -19.61
CA GLU A 83 13.51 -6.87 -20.99
C GLU A 83 13.84 -8.01 -21.96
N GLU A 84 12.85 -8.45 -22.74
CA GLU A 84 12.91 -8.85 -24.15
C GLU A 84 11.51 -8.65 -24.77
#